data_AF-A0A4P6ES63-F1
#
_entry.id   AF-A0A4P6ES63-F1
#
_cell.length_a   1.000
_cell.length_b   1.000
_cell.length_c   1.000
_cell.angle_alpha   90.00
_cell.angle_beta   90.00
_cell.angle_gamma   90.00
#
_symmetry.space_group_name_H-M   'P 1'
#
loop_
_entity.id
_entity.type
_entity.pdbx_description
1 polymer ?
#
loop_
_entity_poly.entity_id
_entity_poly.type
_entity_poly.pdbx_seq_one_letter_code
_entity_poly.pdbx_strand_id
1 'polypeptide(L)'
;MSTEPEIRPVTFSRLPRRGIILGLSGPRLIAAGTGATLLVLALYTGGGAPLLAAPLAALLAGAAMVPAGGRTAVEWAPVTARWIRRTLTGQTAYRARIGRPRPAGTLALPGDAAALREVTDPDTGAVYVHDPHRGTLTAILEVRHPAFVLLDPTEQNRRVTAWARTLAAACRSGRIADLQVLERTLPDSGKPLHDWWHAHGARDGSWAAQTYEQLIERAGPAGQRHTSTISLTLDIRAAARTIRTSGGGLSGAAAALRHEVDAMILALNAADITTTATLTPGDLAVSLRTAYDPAVAATLERHGTLGRDLATAGPLAVTETWAHLRSDSAHHAVLWISEWPRSYVSPGFLQPLLAATGVQHTFTMHFTPVRADVAARTIRRAKTGHLSDAAQRARLGQTEDAAHTAEYTDVLQQEADLTAGHGLLRATGLITVSAADPADLEHAVAVVEQAAIQSSCETRRLWGQQAQAFVCAALPLGRAT
;
A
#
# COMPACT_ATOMS: atom_id res chain seq x y z
N MET A 1 40.27 -13.06 -15.22
CA MET A 1 39.82 -12.19 -14.12
C MET A 1 38.34 -11.93 -14.36
N SER A 2 37.50 -12.82 -13.85
CA SER A 2 36.05 -12.78 -14.07
C SER A 2 35.49 -11.59 -13.30
N THR A 3 34.97 -10.60 -14.01
CA THR A 3 34.18 -9.52 -13.40
C THR A 3 32.98 -10.17 -12.71
N GLU A 4 32.99 -10.20 -11.37
CA GLU A 4 31.80 -10.54 -10.60
C GLU A 4 30.64 -9.67 -11.12
N PRO A 5 29.46 -10.25 -11.38
CA PRO A 5 28.30 -9.48 -11.82
C PRO A 5 27.91 -8.52 -10.70
N GLU A 6 28.36 -7.29 -10.83
CA GLU A 6 28.07 -6.20 -9.90
C GLU A 6 26.56 -5.98 -9.89
N ILE A 7 25.94 -6.34 -8.77
CA ILE A 7 24.52 -6.11 -8.51
C ILE A 7 24.29 -4.61 -8.68
N ARG A 8 23.51 -4.20 -9.68
CA ARG A 8 23.18 -2.78 -9.85
C ARG A 8 22.31 -2.35 -8.68
N PRO A 9 22.80 -1.46 -7.81
CA PRO A 9 21.98 -1.03 -6.72
C PRO A 9 20.87 -0.10 -7.21
N VAL A 10 19.68 -0.25 -6.64
CA VAL A 10 18.50 0.54 -7.02
C VAL A 10 18.26 1.59 -5.94
N THR A 11 18.04 2.83 -6.35
CA THR A 11 17.66 3.93 -5.45
C THR A 11 16.21 4.29 -5.68
N PHE A 12 15.45 4.44 -4.59
CA PHE A 12 14.10 4.98 -4.64
C PHE A 12 14.15 6.51 -4.56
N SER A 13 13.31 7.17 -5.34
CA SER A 13 13.18 8.63 -5.26
C SER A 13 12.72 9.04 -3.86
N ARG A 14 13.40 10.05 -3.29
CA ARG A 14 13.06 10.60 -1.98
C ARG A 14 11.66 11.22 -1.97
N LEU A 15 10.98 11.18 -0.82
CA LEU A 15 9.74 11.92 -0.65
C LEU A 15 10.07 13.44 -0.70
N PRO A 16 9.53 14.20 -1.66
CA PRO A 16 9.88 15.60 -1.80
C PRO A 16 9.36 16.39 -0.59
N ARG A 17 10.25 16.82 0.31
CA ARG A 17 9.93 17.72 1.42
C ARG A 17 10.04 19.17 0.96
N ARG A 18 9.19 19.57 -0.01
CA ARG A 18 9.23 20.95 -0.54
C ARG A 18 8.48 21.92 0.36
N GLY A 19 9.19 22.97 0.76
CA GLY A 19 8.56 24.21 1.20
C GLY A 19 8.33 25.16 0.02
N ILE A 20 7.41 26.10 0.16
CA ILE A 20 7.09 27.10 -0.88
C ILE A 20 8.12 28.25 -0.82
N ILE A 21 8.48 28.70 0.39
CA ILE A 21 9.48 29.74 0.65
C ILE A 21 10.29 29.31 1.88
N LEU A 22 11.62 29.40 1.82
CA LEU A 22 12.54 29.06 2.93
C LEU A 22 12.38 27.64 3.51
N GLY A 23 11.89 26.67 2.73
CA GLY A 23 11.67 25.29 3.21
C GLY A 23 10.41 25.09 4.07
N LEU A 24 9.56 26.12 4.24
CA LEU A 24 8.27 25.99 4.94
C LEU A 24 7.17 25.46 4.02
N SER A 25 6.46 24.42 4.45
CA SER A 25 5.26 23.95 3.75
C SER A 25 4.20 25.05 3.70
N GLY A 26 3.34 25.04 2.67
CA GLY A 26 2.30 26.06 2.50
C GLY A 26 1.47 26.34 3.76
N PRO A 27 1.00 25.31 4.50
CA PRO A 27 0.31 25.51 5.77
C PRO A 27 1.16 26.20 6.84
N ARG A 28 2.46 25.85 6.98
CA ARG A 28 3.37 26.52 7.93
C ARG A 28 3.56 27.99 7.58
N LEU A 29 3.67 28.31 6.29
CA LEU A 29 3.82 29.68 5.82
C LEU A 29 2.57 30.51 6.08
N ILE A 30 1.38 29.95 5.86
CA ILE A 30 0.11 30.60 6.20
C ILE A 30 0.05 30.84 7.71
N ALA A 31 0.37 29.85 8.55
CA ALA A 31 0.31 30.00 10.00
C ALA A 31 1.30 31.06 10.51
N ALA A 32 2.56 31.01 10.06
CA ALA A 32 3.59 31.99 10.43
C ALA A 32 3.24 33.40 9.91
N GLY A 33 2.79 33.51 8.66
CA GLY A 33 2.35 34.78 8.07
C GLY A 33 1.13 35.37 8.78
N THR A 34 0.16 34.54 9.16
CA THR A 34 -1.00 34.99 9.95
C THR A 34 -0.57 35.52 11.32
N GLY A 35 0.34 34.82 12.01
CA GLY A 35 0.91 35.27 13.28
C GLY A 35 1.65 36.60 13.16
N ALA A 36 2.47 36.76 12.12
CA ALA A 36 3.18 38.01 11.84
C ALA A 36 2.22 39.18 11.54
N THR A 37 1.21 38.96 10.69
CA THR A 37 0.20 39.99 10.36
C THR A 37 -0.61 40.40 11.60
N LEU A 38 -1.02 39.43 12.43
CA LEU A 38 -1.71 39.73 13.69
C LEU A 38 -0.85 40.59 14.62
N LEU A 39 0.44 40.28 14.74
CA LEU A 39 1.36 41.05 15.56
C LEU A 39 1.56 42.47 15.02
N VAL A 40 1.74 42.62 13.70
CA VAL A 40 1.90 43.94 13.06
C VAL A 40 0.64 44.79 13.23
N LEU A 41 -0.55 44.22 13.03
CA LEU A 41 -1.80 44.92 13.22
C LEU A 41 -2.02 45.34 14.69
N ALA A 42 -1.65 44.47 15.64
CA ALA A 42 -1.71 44.78 17.06
C ALA A 42 -0.74 45.91 17.46
N LEU A 43 0.46 45.93 16.88
CA LEU A 43 1.43 47.02 17.07
C LEU A 43 0.92 48.35 16.50
N TYR A 44 0.21 48.31 15.37
CA TYR A 44 -0.35 49.52 14.74
C TYR A 44 -1.56 50.09 15.49
N THR A 45 -2.40 49.22 16.07
CA THR A 45 -3.57 49.63 16.86
C THR A 45 -3.20 50.18 18.24
N GLY A 46 -2.07 49.76 18.80
CA GLY A 46 -1.54 50.26 20.07
C GLY A 46 -2.32 49.80 21.30
N GLY A 47 -2.02 50.41 22.46
CA GLY A 47 -2.66 50.07 23.74
C GLY A 47 -2.31 48.65 24.23
N GLY A 48 -3.31 47.93 24.74
CA GLY A 48 -3.16 46.55 25.25
C GLY A 48 -3.22 45.45 24.18
N ALA A 49 -3.48 45.78 22.91
CA ALA A 49 -3.62 44.81 21.84
C ALA A 49 -2.36 43.95 21.62
N PRO A 50 -1.11 44.48 21.67
CA PRO A 50 0.10 43.67 21.55
C PRO A 50 0.25 42.61 22.65
N LEU A 51 -0.20 42.90 23.88
CA LEU A 51 -0.14 41.97 25.02
C LEU A 51 -1.03 40.74 24.78
N LEU A 52 -2.16 40.91 24.08
CA LEU A 52 -3.05 39.81 23.71
C LEU A 52 -2.61 39.09 22.42
N ALA A 53 -2.07 39.83 21.45
CA ALA A 53 -1.65 39.28 20.16
C ALA A 53 -0.33 38.52 20.23
N ALA A 54 0.63 38.94 21.05
CA ALA A 54 1.93 38.29 21.20
C ALA A 54 1.84 36.80 21.58
N PRO A 55 1.07 36.37 22.61
CA PRO A 55 0.96 34.94 22.93
C PRO A 55 0.27 34.15 21.82
N LEU A 56 -0.72 34.73 21.12
CA LEU A 56 -1.38 34.08 19.99
C LEU A 56 -0.44 33.92 18.79
N ALA A 57 0.34 34.95 18.45
CA ALA A 57 1.34 34.90 17.40
C ALA A 57 2.45 33.89 17.73
N ALA A 58 2.91 33.86 18.99
CA ALA A 58 3.87 32.88 19.48
C ALA A 58 3.32 31.45 19.41
N LEU A 59 2.04 31.24 19.74
CA LEU A 59 1.37 29.94 19.61
C LEU A 59 1.30 29.49 18.15
N LEU A 60 0.92 30.38 17.22
CA LEU A 60 0.85 30.07 15.79
C LEU A 60 2.23 29.75 15.21
N ALA A 61 3.26 30.52 15.61
CA ALA A 61 4.64 30.25 15.23
C ALA A 61 5.13 28.91 15.80
N GLY A 62 4.86 28.64 17.09
CA GLY A 62 5.18 27.37 17.74
C GLY A 62 4.50 26.18 17.06
N ALA A 63 3.20 26.29 16.73
CA ALA A 63 2.45 25.27 16.00
C ALA A 63 3.01 24.99 14.59
N ALA A 64 3.60 26.01 13.95
CA ALA A 64 4.20 25.88 12.63
C ALA A 64 5.62 25.27 12.67
N MET A 65 6.35 25.40 13.79
CA MET A 65 7.76 25.01 13.89
C MET A 65 8.01 23.73 14.67
N VAL A 66 7.20 23.42 15.69
CA VAL A 66 7.43 22.26 16.56
C VAL A 66 6.89 20.97 15.88
N PRO A 67 7.76 19.99 15.57
CA PRO A 67 7.32 18.71 15.02
C PRO A 67 6.76 17.81 16.13
N ALA A 68 5.64 17.14 15.83
CA ALA A 68 5.05 16.08 16.64
C ALA A 68 4.74 14.87 15.75
N GLY A 69 5.38 13.72 15.98
CA GLY A 69 5.18 12.53 15.16
C GLY A 69 5.58 12.72 13.68
N GLY A 70 6.60 13.55 13.43
CA GLY A 70 7.13 13.79 12.08
C GLY A 70 6.31 14.74 11.19
N ARG A 71 5.26 15.38 11.73
CA ARG A 71 4.48 16.48 11.12
C ARG A 71 4.37 17.64 12.11
N THR A 72 4.22 18.88 11.66
CA THR A 72 3.94 20.01 12.58
C THR A 72 2.46 20.06 12.96
N ALA A 73 2.12 20.76 14.05
CA ALA A 73 0.72 20.83 14.51
C ALA A 73 -0.23 21.37 13.43
N VAL A 74 0.25 22.31 12.59
CA VAL A 74 -0.53 22.84 11.46
C VAL A 74 -0.74 21.80 10.36
N GLU A 75 0.20 20.87 10.16
CA GLU A 75 0.06 19.76 9.20
C GLU A 75 -0.85 18.65 9.71
N TRP A 76 -1.03 18.55 11.03
CA TRP A 76 -2.02 17.69 11.66
C TRP A 76 -3.45 18.21 11.51
N ALA A 77 -3.64 19.53 11.40
CA ALA A 77 -4.95 20.17 11.34
C ALA A 77 -5.95 19.50 10.37
N PRO A 78 -5.64 19.23 9.09
CA PRO A 78 -6.60 18.60 8.18
C PRO A 78 -6.94 17.15 8.56
N VAL A 79 -5.99 16.42 9.13
CA VAL A 79 -6.18 15.04 9.59
C VAL A 79 -7.09 15.03 10.82
N THR A 80 -6.76 15.84 11.82
CA THR A 80 -7.52 15.96 13.08
C THR A 80 -8.92 16.52 12.82
N ALA A 81 -9.07 17.54 11.96
CA ALA A 81 -10.38 18.10 11.61
C ALA A 81 -11.26 17.06 10.90
N ARG A 82 -10.69 16.28 9.96
CA ARG A 82 -11.42 15.20 9.29
C ARG A 82 -11.82 14.12 10.27
N TRP A 83 -10.95 13.74 11.19
CA TRP A 83 -11.24 12.77 12.25
C TRP A 83 -12.34 13.24 13.19
N ILE A 84 -12.26 14.47 13.70
CA ILE A 84 -13.29 15.06 14.56
C ILE A 84 -14.63 15.05 13.83
N ARG A 85 -14.66 15.51 12.57
CA ARG A 85 -15.88 15.47 11.75
C ARG A 85 -16.43 14.05 11.62
N ARG A 86 -15.59 13.06 11.32
CA ARG A 86 -16.00 11.65 11.20
C ARG A 86 -16.52 11.09 12.52
N THR A 87 -15.89 11.46 13.63
CA THR A 87 -16.30 11.04 14.98
C THR A 87 -17.66 11.64 15.34
N LEU A 88 -17.84 12.94 15.14
CA LEU A 88 -19.11 13.64 15.40
C LEU A 88 -20.25 13.16 14.50
N THR A 89 -19.94 12.71 13.28
CA THR A 89 -20.93 12.17 12.32
C THR A 89 -21.10 10.64 12.43
N GLY A 90 -20.46 9.98 13.40
CA GLY A 90 -20.59 8.53 13.61
C GLY A 90 -19.96 7.65 12.52
N GLN A 91 -19.06 8.19 11.70
CA GLN A 91 -18.40 7.50 10.58
C GLN A 91 -17.15 6.68 10.99
N THR A 92 -16.92 6.49 12.29
CA THR A 92 -15.82 5.68 12.85
C THR A 92 -16.27 4.28 13.24
N ALA A 93 -17.58 3.99 13.23
CA ALA A 93 -18.10 2.67 13.53
C ALA A 93 -18.98 2.16 12.39
N TYR A 94 -18.84 0.87 12.08
CA TYR A 94 -19.67 0.15 11.14
C TYR A 94 -20.19 -1.12 11.79
N ARG A 95 -21.47 -1.42 11.55
CA ARG A 95 -22.14 -2.65 12.00
C ARG A 95 -22.92 -3.21 10.82
N ALA A 96 -22.71 -4.49 10.53
CA ALA A 96 -23.43 -5.19 9.48
C ALA A 96 -24.93 -5.22 9.80
N ARG A 97 -25.76 -4.97 8.79
CA ARG A 97 -27.21 -5.00 8.92
C ARG A 97 -27.71 -6.41 8.62
N ILE A 98 -27.94 -7.20 9.66
CA ILE A 98 -28.47 -8.56 9.54
C ILE A 98 -29.93 -8.49 9.10
N GLY A 99 -30.32 -9.25 8.07
CA GLY A 99 -31.71 -9.36 7.61
C GLY A 99 -32.20 -8.28 6.63
N ARG A 100 -31.36 -7.29 6.25
CA ARG A 100 -31.68 -6.37 5.15
C ARG A 100 -30.94 -6.80 3.88
N PRO A 101 -31.65 -7.10 2.77
CA PRO A 101 -31.00 -7.49 1.52
C PRO A 101 -30.16 -6.33 0.99
N ARG A 102 -28.97 -6.67 0.47
CA ARG A 102 -28.11 -5.72 -0.26
C ARG A 102 -28.46 -5.77 -1.74
N PRO A 103 -28.24 -4.67 -2.49
CA PRO A 103 -28.26 -4.72 -3.94
C PRO A 103 -27.31 -5.81 -4.43
N ALA A 104 -27.79 -6.65 -5.34
CA ALA A 104 -26.99 -7.73 -5.90
C ALA A 104 -25.69 -7.18 -6.51
N GLY A 105 -24.59 -7.90 -6.27
CA GLY A 105 -23.27 -7.55 -6.75
C GLY A 105 -22.57 -6.40 -6.02
N THR A 106 -23.06 -5.96 -4.84
CA THR A 106 -22.31 -5.03 -3.99
C THR A 106 -21.44 -5.78 -2.99
N LEU A 107 -20.20 -5.31 -2.79
CA LEU A 107 -19.32 -5.88 -1.78
C LEU A 107 -19.79 -5.49 -0.38
N ALA A 108 -19.74 -6.43 0.56
CA ALA A 108 -20.18 -6.28 1.95
C ALA A 108 -19.28 -5.39 2.83
N LEU A 109 -18.57 -4.43 2.25
CA LEU A 109 -17.49 -3.69 2.89
C LEU A 109 -17.97 -2.41 3.60
N PRO A 110 -17.25 -1.95 4.64
CA PRO A 110 -17.55 -0.70 5.33
C PRO A 110 -17.13 0.54 4.52
N GLY A 111 -17.70 1.69 4.90
CA GLY A 111 -17.21 3.01 4.48
C GLY A 111 -17.26 3.26 2.97
N ASP A 112 -16.17 3.82 2.44
CA ASP A 112 -16.00 4.16 1.02
C ASP A 112 -15.79 2.91 0.12
N ALA A 113 -15.57 1.74 0.71
CA ALA A 113 -15.54 0.47 0.02
C ALA A 113 -16.93 -0.16 -0.16
N ALA A 114 -17.97 0.34 0.54
CA ALA A 114 -19.34 -0.17 0.43
C ALA A 114 -19.96 0.01 -0.97
N ALA A 115 -19.44 0.95 -1.76
CA ALA A 115 -19.91 1.22 -3.11
C ALA A 115 -19.29 0.31 -4.18
N LEU A 116 -18.30 -0.51 -3.80
CA LEU A 116 -17.63 -1.41 -4.72
C LEU A 116 -18.59 -2.50 -5.20
N ARG A 117 -18.48 -2.84 -6.48
CA ARG A 117 -19.34 -3.82 -7.14
C ARG A 117 -18.52 -4.95 -7.72
N GLU A 118 -19.01 -6.17 -7.58
CA GLU A 118 -18.47 -7.32 -8.29
C GLU A 118 -18.94 -7.29 -9.76
N VAL A 119 -18.04 -7.68 -10.65
CA VAL A 119 -18.30 -7.86 -12.07
C VAL A 119 -17.64 -9.16 -12.46
N THR A 120 -18.43 -10.19 -12.72
CA THR A 120 -17.90 -11.50 -13.14
C THR A 120 -17.67 -11.50 -14.65
N ASP A 121 -16.49 -11.94 -15.06
CA ASP A 121 -16.18 -12.19 -16.46
C ASP A 121 -16.81 -13.52 -16.90
N PRO A 122 -17.76 -13.53 -17.86
CA PRO A 122 -18.44 -14.76 -18.27
C PRO A 122 -17.50 -15.77 -18.93
N ASP A 123 -16.40 -15.31 -19.54
CA ASP A 123 -15.50 -16.18 -20.31
C ASP A 123 -14.55 -16.97 -19.40
N THR A 124 -14.14 -16.36 -18.28
CA THR A 124 -13.10 -16.91 -17.39
C THR A 124 -13.63 -17.30 -16.01
N GLY A 125 -14.82 -16.81 -15.61
CA GLY A 125 -15.33 -16.94 -14.25
C GLY A 125 -14.61 -16.06 -13.22
N ALA A 126 -13.68 -15.22 -13.67
CA ALA A 126 -12.93 -14.29 -12.82
C ALA A 126 -13.83 -13.20 -12.24
N VAL A 127 -13.54 -12.75 -11.01
CA VAL A 127 -14.18 -11.57 -10.44
C VAL A 127 -13.33 -10.33 -10.64
N TYR A 128 -13.97 -9.28 -11.18
CA TYR A 128 -13.42 -7.93 -11.22
C TYR A 128 -14.17 -7.04 -10.24
N VAL A 129 -13.47 -6.08 -9.65
CA VAL A 129 -14.05 -5.12 -8.70
C VAL A 129 -14.17 -3.76 -9.37
N HIS A 130 -15.40 -3.30 -9.54
CA HIS A 130 -15.71 -1.99 -10.09
C HIS A 130 -15.88 -0.97 -8.97
N ASP A 131 -15.10 0.11 -9.01
CA ASP A 131 -15.28 1.30 -8.19
C ASP A 131 -16.01 2.39 -9.00
N PRO A 132 -17.31 2.63 -8.74
CA PRO A 132 -18.07 3.63 -9.48
C PRO A 132 -17.66 5.07 -9.15
N HIS A 133 -17.04 5.33 -7.99
CA HIS A 133 -16.61 6.66 -7.59
C HIS A 133 -15.30 7.05 -8.25
N ARG A 134 -14.35 6.11 -8.32
CA ARG A 134 -13.06 6.31 -8.99
C ARG A 134 -13.12 6.05 -10.48
N GLY A 135 -14.13 5.32 -10.95
CA GLY A 135 -14.25 4.91 -12.35
C GLY A 135 -13.16 3.92 -12.73
N THR A 136 -12.91 2.94 -11.87
CA THR A 136 -11.85 1.95 -12.05
C THR A 136 -12.39 0.52 -11.98
N LEU A 137 -11.73 -0.39 -12.69
CA LEU A 137 -12.04 -1.83 -12.67
C LEU A 137 -10.77 -2.61 -12.32
N THR A 138 -10.79 -3.39 -11.24
CA THR A 138 -9.62 -4.12 -10.74
C THR A 138 -9.75 -5.62 -10.94
N ALA A 139 -8.74 -6.25 -11.53
CA ALA A 139 -8.55 -7.69 -11.55
C ALA A 139 -7.52 -8.10 -10.50
N ILE A 140 -7.65 -9.30 -9.95
CA ILE A 140 -6.81 -9.80 -8.86
C ILE A 140 -6.26 -11.16 -9.27
N LEU A 141 -4.94 -11.30 -9.19
CA LEU A 141 -4.18 -12.49 -9.59
C LEU A 141 -3.50 -13.06 -8.35
N GLU A 142 -3.74 -14.34 -8.05
CA GLU A 142 -2.89 -15.06 -7.09
C GLU A 142 -1.61 -15.49 -7.79
N VAL A 143 -0.47 -15.14 -7.20
CA VAL A 143 0.84 -15.40 -7.80
C VAL A 143 1.69 -16.30 -6.90
N ARG A 144 2.52 -17.11 -7.55
CA ARG A 144 3.54 -17.95 -6.91
C ARG A 144 4.89 -17.55 -7.44
N HIS A 145 5.88 -17.56 -6.56
CA HIS A 145 7.26 -17.23 -6.91
C HIS A 145 8.22 -18.16 -6.17
N PRO A 146 9.35 -18.54 -6.77
CA PRO A 146 10.40 -19.28 -6.07
C PRO A 146 11.01 -18.41 -4.95
N ALA A 147 11.70 -19.07 -4.01
CA ALA A 147 12.48 -18.37 -3.00
C ALA A 147 13.56 -17.50 -3.65
N PHE A 148 13.43 -16.17 -3.53
CA PHE A 148 14.31 -15.20 -4.18
C PHE A 148 15.71 -15.15 -3.55
N VAL A 149 15.79 -15.25 -2.21
CA VAL A 149 17.04 -15.07 -1.45
C VAL A 149 18.03 -16.21 -1.62
N LEU A 150 17.55 -17.40 -1.99
CA LEU A 150 18.41 -18.57 -2.21
C LEU A 150 19.03 -18.58 -3.62
N LEU A 151 18.68 -17.64 -4.48
CA LEU A 151 19.21 -17.53 -5.83
C LEU A 151 20.60 -16.88 -5.79
N ASP A 152 21.44 -17.24 -6.76
CA ASP A 152 22.71 -16.56 -6.95
C ASP A 152 22.50 -15.08 -7.37
N PRO A 153 23.47 -14.19 -7.12
CA PRO A 153 23.35 -12.76 -7.44
C PRO A 153 22.99 -12.44 -8.89
N THR A 154 23.45 -13.25 -9.85
CA THR A 154 23.18 -13.02 -11.28
C THR A 154 21.71 -13.26 -11.56
N GLU A 155 21.18 -14.35 -11.03
CA GLU A 155 19.77 -14.72 -11.16
C GLU A 155 18.86 -13.74 -10.40
N GLN A 156 19.27 -13.28 -9.21
CA GLN A 156 18.58 -12.21 -8.50
C GLN A 156 18.47 -10.94 -9.35
N ASN A 157 19.58 -10.48 -9.94
CA ASN A 157 19.61 -9.30 -10.81
C ASN A 157 18.78 -9.49 -12.09
N ARG A 158 18.81 -10.69 -12.70
CA ARG A 158 17.98 -11.03 -13.86
C ARG A 158 16.49 -10.89 -13.54
N ARG A 159 16.05 -11.42 -12.39
CA ARG A 159 14.65 -11.32 -11.95
C ARG A 159 14.22 -9.90 -11.60
N VAL A 160 15.08 -9.12 -10.93
CA VAL A 160 14.82 -7.70 -10.67
C VAL A 160 14.66 -6.93 -11.98
N THR A 161 15.52 -7.21 -12.97
CA THR A 161 15.43 -6.61 -14.31
C THR A 161 14.15 -7.02 -15.03
N ALA A 162 13.75 -8.29 -14.94
CA ALA A 162 12.51 -8.78 -15.53
C ALA A 162 11.27 -8.14 -14.87
N TRP A 163 11.26 -8.03 -13.54
CA TRP A 163 10.23 -7.32 -12.78
C TRP A 163 10.13 -5.84 -13.19
N ALA A 164 11.26 -5.15 -13.36
CA ALA A 164 11.28 -3.78 -13.86
C ALA A 164 10.64 -3.65 -15.26
N ARG A 165 10.83 -4.64 -16.14
CA ARG A 165 10.18 -4.67 -17.47
C ARG A 165 8.66 -4.88 -17.35
N THR A 166 8.20 -5.68 -16.39
CA THR A 166 6.77 -5.87 -16.08
C THR A 166 6.14 -4.56 -15.64
N LEU A 167 6.77 -3.83 -14.71
CA LEU A 167 6.33 -2.49 -14.30
C LEU A 167 6.33 -1.49 -15.47
N ALA A 168 7.35 -1.54 -16.32
CA ALA A 168 7.41 -0.71 -17.52
C ALA A 168 6.28 -1.03 -18.52
N ALA A 169 5.85 -2.28 -18.62
CA ALA A 169 4.70 -2.67 -19.45
C ALA A 169 3.40 -2.03 -18.94
N ALA A 170 3.16 -2.03 -17.63
CA ALA A 170 2.03 -1.33 -17.03
C ALA A 170 2.03 0.17 -17.35
N CYS A 171 3.21 0.81 -17.33
CA CYS A 171 3.34 2.22 -17.70
C CYS A 171 3.04 2.49 -19.18
N ARG A 172 3.44 1.59 -20.09
CA ARG A 172 3.23 1.74 -21.54
C ARG A 172 1.77 1.63 -21.96
N SER A 173 0.96 0.85 -21.24
CA SER A 173 -0.49 0.72 -21.52
C SER A 173 -1.20 2.07 -21.47
N GLY A 174 -0.81 2.95 -20.54
CA GLY A 174 -1.43 4.27 -20.33
C GLY A 174 -2.88 4.22 -19.83
N ARG A 175 -3.43 3.01 -19.60
CA ARG A 175 -4.78 2.77 -19.09
C ARG A 175 -4.78 2.20 -17.67
N ILE A 176 -3.64 1.73 -17.18
CA ILE A 176 -3.49 1.21 -15.83
C ILE A 176 -3.40 2.37 -14.85
N ALA A 177 -4.34 2.41 -13.90
CA ALA A 177 -4.37 3.38 -12.82
C ALA A 177 -3.45 2.98 -11.67
N ASP A 178 -3.42 1.69 -11.33
CA ASP A 178 -2.64 1.17 -10.20
C ASP A 178 -2.27 -0.29 -10.45
N LEU A 179 -1.09 -0.67 -9.98
CA LEU A 179 -0.66 -2.05 -9.84
C LEU A 179 -0.30 -2.29 -8.38
N GLN A 180 -1.11 -3.06 -7.67
CA GLN A 180 -0.90 -3.38 -6.27
C GLN A 180 -0.21 -4.75 -6.16
N VAL A 181 0.92 -4.81 -5.47
CA VAL A 181 1.54 -6.06 -5.02
C VAL A 181 1.27 -6.20 -3.53
N LEU A 182 0.59 -7.28 -3.13
CA LEU A 182 0.22 -7.53 -1.75
C LEU A 182 0.74 -8.91 -1.34
N GLU A 183 1.49 -8.95 -0.24
CA GLU A 183 1.94 -10.17 0.40
C GLU A 183 1.43 -10.19 1.84
N ARG A 184 0.71 -11.25 2.21
CA ARG A 184 0.13 -11.40 3.54
C ARG A 184 0.61 -12.66 4.22
N THR A 185 0.88 -12.55 5.52
CA THR A 185 1.14 -13.68 6.40
C THR A 185 -0.17 -14.16 7.04
N LEU A 186 -0.44 -15.45 6.92
CA LEU A 186 -1.60 -16.11 7.52
C LEU A 186 -1.13 -17.18 8.50
N PRO A 187 -1.86 -17.42 9.59
CA PRO A 187 -1.64 -18.62 10.39
C PRO A 187 -1.93 -19.83 9.50
N ASP A 188 -0.94 -20.72 9.35
CA ASP A 188 -1.10 -21.97 8.59
C ASP A 188 -2.00 -22.92 9.36
N SER A 189 -3.06 -23.46 8.75
CA SER A 189 -3.94 -24.43 9.41
C SER A 189 -3.32 -25.81 9.61
N GLY A 190 -2.14 -26.08 9.02
CA GLY A 190 -1.51 -27.41 8.98
C GLY A 190 -2.20 -28.39 8.03
N LYS A 191 -3.31 -27.99 7.40
CA LYS A 191 -4.08 -28.80 6.45
C LYS A 191 -3.24 -29.27 5.26
N PRO A 192 -2.41 -28.44 4.60
CA PRO A 192 -1.62 -28.92 3.46
C PRO A 192 -0.66 -30.05 3.83
N LEU A 193 -0.06 -30.00 5.02
CA LEU A 193 0.81 -31.05 5.54
C LEU A 193 0.01 -32.32 5.82
N HIS A 194 -1.16 -32.19 6.43
CA HIS A 194 -2.08 -33.29 6.68
C HIS A 194 -2.56 -33.95 5.38
N ASP A 195 -2.99 -33.17 4.39
CA ASP A 195 -3.44 -33.65 3.07
C ASP A 195 -2.29 -34.36 2.32
N TRP A 196 -1.07 -33.81 2.37
CA TRP A 196 0.10 -34.44 1.78
C TRP A 196 0.43 -35.77 2.45
N TRP A 197 0.44 -35.82 3.79
CA TRP A 197 0.65 -37.06 4.54
C TRP A 197 -0.43 -38.09 4.26
N HIS A 198 -1.69 -37.66 4.13
CA HIS A 198 -2.79 -38.52 3.74
C HIS A 198 -2.61 -39.14 2.35
N ALA A 199 -2.09 -38.36 1.39
CA ALA A 199 -1.94 -38.78 -0.01
C ALA A 199 -0.63 -39.54 -0.29
N HIS A 200 0.46 -39.22 0.41
CA HIS A 200 1.82 -39.71 0.10
C HIS A 200 2.51 -40.40 1.28
N GLY A 201 1.97 -40.32 2.49
CA GLY A 201 2.55 -40.92 3.68
C GLY A 201 2.47 -42.45 3.66
N ALA A 202 3.53 -43.11 4.14
CA ALA A 202 3.53 -44.55 4.35
C ALA A 202 2.67 -44.86 5.59
N ARG A 203 1.52 -45.50 5.36
CA ARG A 203 0.56 -45.91 6.41
C ARG A 203 0.63 -47.40 6.67
N ASP A 204 1.85 -47.88 6.89
CA ASP A 204 2.16 -49.30 7.11
C ASP A 204 1.90 -49.78 8.54
N GLY A 205 1.46 -48.88 9.43
CA GLY A 205 1.23 -49.17 10.84
C GLY A 205 2.51 -49.28 11.67
N SER A 206 3.67 -48.95 11.10
CA SER A 206 4.93 -48.91 11.83
C SER A 206 4.89 -47.85 12.93
N TRP A 207 5.69 -48.07 13.97
CA TRP A 207 5.87 -47.09 15.04
C TRP A 207 6.30 -45.71 14.50
N ALA A 208 7.14 -45.69 13.46
CA ALA A 208 7.58 -44.46 12.81
C ALA A 208 6.42 -43.72 12.12
N ALA A 209 5.58 -44.42 11.36
CA ALA A 209 4.41 -43.85 10.72
C ALA A 209 3.41 -43.28 11.74
N GLN A 210 3.13 -44.02 12.82
CA GLN A 210 2.24 -43.57 13.89
C GLN A 210 2.80 -42.36 14.66
N THR A 211 4.11 -42.35 14.93
CA THR A 211 4.78 -41.24 15.61
C THR A 211 4.78 -39.98 14.74
N TYR A 212 4.98 -40.13 13.43
CA TYR A 212 4.96 -39.02 12.48
C TYR A 212 3.55 -38.45 12.31
N GLU A 213 2.51 -39.30 12.24
CA GLU A 213 1.11 -38.87 12.22
C GLU A 213 0.73 -38.11 13.51
N GLN A 214 1.14 -38.61 14.68
CA GLN A 214 0.95 -37.91 15.96
C GLN A 214 1.73 -36.58 16.03
N LEU A 215 2.90 -36.49 15.40
CA LEU A 215 3.67 -35.24 15.29
C LEU A 215 2.95 -34.23 14.40
N ILE A 216 2.39 -34.63 13.26
CA ILE A 216 1.60 -33.74 12.40
C ILE A 216 0.36 -33.24 13.16
N GLU A 217 -0.34 -34.12 13.88
CA GLU A 217 -1.50 -33.74 14.69
C GLU A 217 -1.14 -32.78 15.83
N ARG A 218 0.02 -32.98 16.49
CA ARG A 218 0.48 -32.16 17.63
C ARG A 218 1.24 -30.90 17.25
N ALA A 219 1.86 -30.85 16.07
CA ALA A 219 2.62 -29.69 15.61
C ALA A 219 1.76 -28.43 15.57
N GLY A 220 0.43 -28.60 15.45
CA GLY A 220 -0.52 -27.50 15.44
C GLY A 220 -0.26 -26.51 14.30
N PRO A 221 -1.07 -25.43 14.21
CA PRO A 221 -0.83 -24.34 13.29
C PRO A 221 0.38 -23.49 13.76
N ALA A 222 1.60 -24.01 13.62
CA ALA A 222 2.84 -23.32 13.99
C ALA A 222 3.49 -22.57 12.82
N GLY A 223 3.05 -22.86 11.59
CA GLY A 223 3.56 -22.25 10.36
C GLY A 223 2.93 -20.89 10.07
N GLN A 224 3.69 -20.02 9.39
CA GLN A 224 3.16 -18.87 8.70
C GLN A 224 3.12 -19.18 7.21
N ARG A 225 1.94 -19.02 6.60
CA ARG A 225 1.77 -19.13 5.15
C ARG A 225 1.77 -17.75 4.53
N HIS A 226 2.58 -17.58 3.49
CA HIS A 226 2.58 -16.37 2.67
C HIS A 226 1.60 -16.55 1.51
N THR A 227 0.75 -15.55 1.29
CA THR A 227 -0.09 -15.48 0.09
C THR A 227 0.19 -14.17 -0.62
N SER A 228 0.61 -14.28 -1.87
CA SER A 228 1.00 -13.15 -2.71
C SER A 228 -0.04 -12.93 -3.80
N THR A 229 -0.48 -11.69 -3.93
CA THR A 229 -1.47 -11.28 -4.94
C THR A 229 -0.99 -10.05 -5.69
N ILE A 230 -1.33 -9.98 -6.96
CA ILE A 230 -1.13 -8.79 -7.79
C ILE A 230 -2.49 -8.31 -8.26
N SER A 231 -2.84 -7.07 -7.95
CA SER A 231 -4.08 -6.45 -8.42
C SER A 231 -3.77 -5.44 -9.51
N LEU A 232 -4.43 -5.57 -10.66
CA LEU A 232 -4.29 -4.69 -11.81
C LEU A 232 -5.54 -3.85 -11.98
N THR A 233 -5.40 -2.53 -11.85
CA THR A 233 -6.53 -1.60 -11.90
C THR A 233 -6.55 -0.80 -13.20
N LEU A 234 -7.61 -0.95 -13.97
CA LEU A 234 -7.89 -0.20 -15.19
C LEU A 234 -8.62 1.11 -14.88
N ASP A 235 -8.18 2.22 -15.45
CA ASP A 235 -8.95 3.48 -15.53
C ASP A 235 -9.95 3.39 -16.69
N ILE A 236 -11.24 3.39 -16.37
CA ILE A 236 -12.33 3.26 -17.35
C ILE A 236 -12.34 4.44 -18.32
N ARG A 237 -11.99 5.65 -17.87
CA ARG A 237 -11.96 6.85 -18.72
C ARG A 237 -10.78 6.79 -19.68
N ALA A 238 -9.61 6.39 -19.20
CA ALA A 238 -8.43 6.21 -20.05
C ALA A 238 -8.63 5.09 -21.08
N ALA A 239 -9.35 4.03 -20.70
CA ALA A 239 -9.67 2.89 -21.57
C ALA A 239 -10.92 3.08 -22.45
N ALA A 240 -11.59 4.25 -22.42
CA ALA A 240 -12.91 4.45 -23.01
C ALA A 240 -13.01 4.11 -24.52
N ARG A 241 -11.93 4.25 -25.29
CA ARG A 241 -11.91 3.84 -26.70
C ARG A 241 -11.98 2.31 -26.83
N THR A 242 -11.09 1.60 -26.13
CA THR A 242 -11.04 0.12 -26.12
C THR A 242 -12.35 -0.46 -25.61
N ILE A 243 -12.91 0.11 -24.55
CA ILE A 243 -14.19 -0.31 -23.98
C ILE A 243 -15.32 -0.22 -25.02
N ARG A 244 -15.39 0.90 -25.76
CA ARG A 244 -16.40 1.08 -26.82
C ARG A 244 -16.23 0.07 -27.97
N THR A 245 -15.00 -0.22 -28.38
CA THR A 245 -14.75 -1.22 -29.43
C THR A 245 -15.05 -2.65 -28.98
N SER A 246 -14.98 -2.92 -27.68
CA SER A 246 -15.31 -4.22 -27.07
C SER A 246 -16.79 -4.36 -26.66
N GLY A 247 -17.69 -3.55 -27.23
CA GLY A 247 -19.14 -3.63 -26.99
C GLY A 247 -19.70 -2.63 -25.97
N GLY A 248 -18.85 -1.85 -25.31
CA GLY A 248 -19.26 -0.80 -24.38
C GLY A 248 -19.73 -1.32 -23.01
N GLY A 249 -20.12 -0.39 -22.13
CA GLY A 249 -20.58 -0.72 -20.78
C GLY A 249 -19.54 -1.46 -19.92
N LEU A 250 -20.01 -2.15 -18.89
CA LEU A 250 -19.15 -2.93 -18.00
C LEU A 250 -18.63 -4.22 -18.64
N SER A 251 -19.39 -4.84 -19.56
CA SER A 251 -18.93 -6.02 -20.29
C SER A 251 -17.74 -5.69 -21.20
N GLY A 252 -17.79 -4.56 -21.92
CA GLY A 252 -16.64 -4.07 -22.70
C GLY A 252 -15.46 -3.65 -21.81
N ALA A 253 -15.72 -3.15 -20.60
CA ALA A 253 -14.68 -2.86 -19.62
C ALA A 253 -14.00 -4.13 -19.09
N ALA A 254 -14.77 -5.18 -18.81
CA ALA A 254 -14.26 -6.49 -18.42
C ALA A 254 -13.40 -7.11 -19.53
N ALA A 255 -13.85 -7.04 -20.79
CA ALA A 255 -13.07 -7.52 -21.93
C ALA A 255 -11.77 -6.73 -22.16
N ALA A 256 -11.80 -5.40 -21.95
CA ALA A 256 -10.61 -4.55 -22.02
C ALA A 256 -9.62 -4.86 -20.89
N LEU A 257 -10.10 -5.03 -19.65
CA LEU A 257 -9.27 -5.40 -18.51
C LEU A 257 -8.66 -6.80 -18.72
N ARG A 258 -9.41 -7.76 -19.24
CA ARG A 258 -8.90 -9.11 -19.56
C ARG A 258 -7.68 -9.06 -20.49
N HIS A 259 -7.72 -8.24 -21.55
CA HIS A 259 -6.56 -8.07 -22.43
C HIS A 259 -5.33 -7.53 -21.71
N GLU A 260 -5.51 -6.58 -20.78
CA GLU A 260 -4.40 -6.05 -19.98
C GLU A 260 -3.89 -7.09 -18.96
N VAL A 261 -4.79 -7.91 -18.41
CA VAL A 261 -4.44 -9.04 -17.54
C VAL A 261 -3.63 -10.09 -18.29
N ASP A 262 -4.04 -10.48 -19.50
CA ASP A 262 -3.31 -11.46 -20.33
C ASP A 262 -1.89 -10.95 -20.66
N ALA A 263 -1.77 -9.67 -21.02
CA ALA A 263 -0.47 -9.04 -21.23
C ALA A 263 0.39 -9.00 -19.96
N MET A 264 -0.23 -8.76 -18.80
CA MET A 264 0.45 -8.80 -17.50
C MET A 264 0.91 -10.21 -17.14
N ILE A 265 0.09 -11.24 -17.35
CA ILE A 265 0.45 -12.65 -17.11
C ILE A 265 1.68 -13.04 -17.94
N LEU A 266 1.73 -12.66 -19.22
CA LEU A 266 2.90 -12.88 -20.08
C LEU A 266 4.16 -12.20 -19.52
N ALA A 267 4.04 -10.96 -19.04
CA ALA A 267 5.15 -10.23 -18.44
C ALA A 267 5.60 -10.82 -17.10
N LEU A 268 4.67 -11.28 -16.26
CA LEU A 268 4.95 -11.96 -14.99
C LEU A 268 5.69 -13.28 -15.19
N ASN A 269 5.24 -14.09 -16.15
CA ASN A 269 5.90 -15.35 -16.50
C ASN A 269 7.34 -15.12 -16.98
N ALA A 270 7.60 -14.04 -17.74
CA ALA A 270 8.95 -13.67 -18.14
C ALA A 270 9.85 -13.24 -16.95
N ALA A 271 9.26 -12.93 -15.80
CA ALA A 271 9.94 -12.65 -14.54
C ALA A 271 9.94 -13.85 -13.57
N ASP A 272 9.57 -15.05 -14.04
CA ASP A 272 9.44 -16.28 -13.25
C ASP A 272 8.46 -16.16 -12.07
N ILE A 273 7.45 -15.29 -12.24
CA ILE A 273 6.31 -15.15 -11.35
C ILE A 273 5.14 -15.85 -12.04
N THR A 274 4.73 -17.00 -11.52
CA THR A 274 3.64 -17.79 -12.11
C THR A 274 2.31 -17.37 -11.53
N THR A 275 1.33 -17.12 -12.39
CA THR A 275 -0.04 -16.83 -11.97
C THR A 275 -0.82 -18.13 -11.86
N THR A 276 -1.46 -18.39 -10.72
CA THR A 276 -2.25 -19.63 -10.55
C THR A 276 -3.59 -19.51 -11.29
N ALA A 277 -4.30 -18.39 -11.07
CA ALA A 277 -5.49 -17.96 -11.79
C ALA A 277 -5.85 -16.52 -11.35
N THR A 278 -6.72 -15.86 -12.11
CA THR A 278 -7.49 -14.73 -11.59
C THR A 278 -8.44 -15.21 -10.50
N LEU A 279 -8.63 -14.41 -9.45
CA LEU A 279 -9.49 -14.81 -8.33
C LEU A 279 -10.93 -15.00 -8.80
N THR A 280 -11.58 -16.05 -8.29
CA THR A 280 -13.03 -16.22 -8.39
C THR A 280 -13.75 -15.36 -7.33
N PRO A 281 -15.08 -15.16 -7.44
CA PRO A 281 -15.86 -14.52 -6.39
C PRO A 281 -15.60 -15.14 -5.00
N GLY A 282 -15.53 -16.47 -4.93
CA GLY A 282 -15.30 -17.19 -3.69
C GLY A 282 -13.91 -16.99 -3.10
N ASP A 283 -12.88 -16.89 -3.93
CA ASP A 283 -11.50 -16.63 -3.46
C ASP A 283 -11.38 -15.22 -2.90
N LEU A 284 -11.98 -14.25 -3.58
CA LEU A 284 -12.03 -12.87 -3.09
C LEU A 284 -12.81 -12.79 -1.77
N ALA A 285 -13.92 -13.52 -1.64
CA ALA A 285 -14.71 -13.54 -0.41
C ALA A 285 -13.89 -14.04 0.78
N VAL A 286 -13.15 -15.14 0.62
CA VAL A 286 -12.25 -15.67 1.65
C VAL A 286 -11.13 -14.68 1.95
N SER A 287 -10.53 -14.06 0.93
CA SER A 287 -9.46 -13.06 1.09
C SER A 287 -9.92 -11.86 1.91
N LEU A 288 -11.08 -11.28 1.58
CA LEU A 288 -11.67 -10.15 2.30
C LEU A 288 -12.01 -10.53 3.75
N ARG A 289 -12.66 -11.67 3.95
CA ARG A 289 -13.08 -12.12 5.29
C ARG A 289 -11.89 -12.36 6.20
N THR A 290 -10.85 -13.02 5.71
CA THR A 290 -9.64 -13.31 6.48
C THR A 290 -8.78 -12.08 6.76
N ALA A 291 -8.91 -11.01 5.97
CA ALA A 291 -8.26 -9.75 6.29
C ALA A 291 -8.88 -9.10 7.53
N TYR A 292 -10.22 -9.03 7.60
CA TYR A 292 -10.94 -8.41 8.72
C TYR A 292 -11.08 -9.32 9.95
N ASP A 293 -11.14 -10.64 9.76
CA ASP A 293 -11.28 -11.66 10.80
C ASP A 293 -10.19 -12.74 10.62
N PRO A 294 -8.95 -12.47 11.07
CA PRO A 294 -7.84 -13.43 10.95
C PRO A 294 -8.07 -14.73 11.73
N ALA A 295 -8.85 -14.69 12.83
CA ALA A 295 -9.10 -15.87 13.67
C ALA A 295 -9.85 -16.98 12.93
N VAL A 296 -10.69 -16.66 11.94
CA VAL A 296 -11.42 -17.67 11.15
C VAL A 296 -10.63 -18.22 9.96
N ALA A 297 -9.44 -17.69 9.66
CA ALA A 297 -8.66 -18.06 8.48
C ALA A 297 -8.37 -19.57 8.40
N ALA A 298 -7.88 -20.15 9.49
CA ALA A 298 -7.59 -21.58 9.57
C ALA A 298 -8.85 -22.46 9.44
N THR A 299 -10.02 -21.96 9.85
CA THR A 299 -11.30 -22.67 9.74
C THR A 299 -11.84 -22.64 8.31
N LEU A 300 -11.75 -21.48 7.63
CA LEU A 300 -12.15 -21.33 6.23
C LEU A 300 -11.28 -22.20 5.30
N GLU A 301 -9.97 -22.25 5.55
CA GLU A 301 -9.05 -23.10 4.79
C GLU A 301 -9.36 -24.60 4.95
N ARG A 302 -9.66 -25.05 6.18
CA ARG A 302 -10.06 -26.44 6.45
C ARG A 302 -11.32 -26.85 5.69
N HIS A 303 -12.36 -26.01 5.69
CA HIS A 303 -13.66 -26.38 5.16
C HIS A 303 -13.86 -26.09 3.67
N GLY A 304 -13.04 -25.22 3.06
CA GLY A 304 -12.92 -25.03 1.61
C GLY A 304 -14.16 -24.49 0.86
N THR A 305 -15.37 -24.67 1.38
CA THR A 305 -16.66 -24.26 0.80
C THR A 305 -17.34 -23.15 1.59
N LEU A 306 -16.94 -22.97 2.86
CA LEU A 306 -17.50 -21.94 3.73
C LEU A 306 -16.95 -20.54 3.38
N GLY A 307 -17.78 -19.52 3.57
CA GLY A 307 -17.37 -18.12 3.44
C GLY A 307 -17.01 -17.66 2.02
N ARG A 308 -17.46 -18.39 0.99
CA ARG A 308 -17.19 -18.09 -0.43
C ARG A 308 -18.23 -17.20 -1.10
N ASP A 309 -19.10 -16.56 -0.33
CA ASP A 309 -20.09 -15.61 -0.83
C ASP A 309 -19.63 -14.18 -0.58
N LEU A 310 -19.47 -13.39 -1.65
CA LEU A 310 -19.03 -11.99 -1.58
C LEU A 310 -20.05 -11.09 -0.87
N ALA A 311 -21.34 -11.42 -0.93
CA ALA A 311 -22.39 -10.64 -0.27
C ALA A 311 -22.29 -10.69 1.27
N THR A 312 -21.53 -11.66 1.80
CA THR A 312 -21.29 -11.89 3.24
C THR A 312 -19.81 -11.86 3.62
N ALA A 313 -18.91 -11.49 2.69
CA ALA A 313 -17.46 -11.53 2.90
C ALA A 313 -16.90 -10.39 3.77
N GLY A 314 -17.66 -9.32 3.98
CA GLY A 314 -17.24 -8.19 4.78
C GLY A 314 -17.45 -8.41 6.29
N PRO A 315 -16.86 -7.54 7.12
CA PRO A 315 -16.87 -7.68 8.57
C PRO A 315 -18.27 -7.50 9.15
N LEU A 316 -18.51 -8.05 10.34
CA LEU A 316 -19.73 -7.81 11.11
C LEU A 316 -19.66 -6.50 11.89
N ALA A 317 -18.50 -6.18 12.44
CA ALA A 317 -18.28 -4.97 13.22
C ALA A 317 -16.89 -4.40 12.91
N VAL A 318 -16.85 -3.10 12.65
CA VAL A 318 -15.60 -2.33 12.55
C VAL A 318 -15.71 -1.10 13.44
N THR A 319 -14.68 -0.83 14.23
CA THR A 319 -14.58 0.38 15.04
C THR A 319 -13.17 0.94 14.91
N GLU A 320 -13.10 2.14 14.35
CA GLU A 320 -11.87 2.89 14.18
C GLU A 320 -11.61 3.77 15.41
N THR A 321 -10.39 3.71 15.90
CA THR A 321 -9.83 4.67 16.87
C THR A 321 -8.75 5.50 16.18
N TRP A 322 -8.23 6.51 16.88
CA TRP A 322 -7.17 7.36 16.33
C TRP A 322 -5.92 6.55 15.93
N ALA A 323 -5.59 5.50 16.69
CA ALA A 323 -4.37 4.72 16.55
C ALA A 323 -4.53 3.44 15.73
N HIS A 324 -5.68 2.78 15.87
CA HIS A 324 -5.90 1.43 15.36
C HIS A 324 -7.35 1.23 14.92
N LEU A 325 -7.58 0.21 14.12
CA LEU A 325 -8.88 -0.27 13.68
C LEU A 325 -9.18 -1.60 14.36
N ARG A 326 -10.32 -1.74 15.04
CA ARG A 326 -10.81 -3.06 15.47
C ARG A 326 -11.79 -3.58 14.44
N SER A 327 -11.58 -4.79 13.94
CA SER A 327 -12.59 -5.51 13.17
C SER A 327 -12.75 -6.93 13.68
N ASP A 328 -13.99 -7.34 13.90
CA ASP A 328 -14.39 -8.66 14.38
C ASP A 328 -13.45 -9.24 15.47
N SER A 329 -12.52 -10.13 15.10
CA SER A 329 -11.61 -10.82 16.01
C SER A 329 -10.27 -10.12 16.27
N ALA A 330 -9.94 -9.05 15.55
CA ALA A 330 -8.59 -8.46 15.56
C ALA A 330 -8.56 -6.93 15.69
N HIS A 331 -7.42 -6.46 16.18
CA HIS A 331 -6.98 -5.07 16.20
C HIS A 331 -5.88 -4.88 15.15
N HIS A 332 -6.00 -3.83 14.36
CA HIS A 332 -5.14 -3.56 13.22
C HIS A 332 -4.52 -2.16 13.31
N ALA A 333 -3.26 -2.04 12.91
CA ALA A 333 -2.61 -0.75 12.69
C ALA A 333 -1.95 -0.75 11.32
N VAL A 334 -2.13 0.35 10.57
CA VAL A 334 -1.50 0.56 9.28
C VAL A 334 -0.34 1.55 9.41
N LEU A 335 0.82 1.11 8.95
CA LEU A 335 2.04 1.87 8.82
C LEU A 335 2.25 2.23 7.35
N TRP A 336 2.78 3.42 7.10
CA TRP A 336 3.23 3.88 5.79
C TRP A 336 4.75 3.93 5.77
N ILE A 337 5.37 3.40 4.71
CA ILE A 337 6.80 3.59 4.44
C ILE A 337 6.98 5.02 3.94
N SER A 338 7.30 5.89 4.89
CA SER A 338 7.50 7.32 4.66
C SER A 338 8.81 7.62 3.94
N GLU A 339 9.79 6.72 4.08
CA GLU A 339 11.07 6.82 3.41
C GLU A 339 11.62 5.44 3.06
N TRP A 340 12.03 5.29 1.80
CA TRP A 340 12.74 4.12 1.27
C TRP A 340 14.25 4.30 1.48
N PRO A 341 15.07 3.24 1.31
CA PRO A 341 16.51 3.32 1.51
C PRO A 341 17.15 4.46 0.71
N ARG A 342 17.91 5.31 1.41
CA ARG A 342 18.64 6.44 0.81
C ARG A 342 19.94 6.03 0.15
N SER A 343 20.49 4.90 0.58
CA SER A 343 21.70 4.30 0.02
C SER A 343 21.33 3.21 -0.98
N TYR A 344 22.31 2.90 -1.81
CA TYR A 344 22.30 1.71 -2.64
C TYR A 344 22.07 0.44 -1.78
N VAL A 345 21.02 -0.30 -2.11
CA VAL A 345 20.65 -1.56 -1.44
C VAL A 345 20.67 -2.72 -2.43
N SER A 346 21.01 -3.90 -1.93
CA SER A 346 20.94 -5.14 -2.72
C SER A 346 19.48 -5.56 -2.94
N PRO A 347 19.19 -6.31 -4.02
CA PRO A 347 17.95 -7.06 -4.14
C PRO A 347 17.67 -7.87 -2.88
N GLY A 348 16.42 -7.85 -2.43
CA GLY A 348 16.01 -8.54 -1.19
C GLY A 348 16.16 -7.71 0.09
N PHE A 349 16.46 -6.41 0.03
CA PHE A 349 16.57 -5.57 1.23
C PHE A 349 15.30 -5.55 2.12
N LEU A 350 14.13 -5.87 1.57
CA LEU A 350 12.86 -6.00 2.30
C LEU A 350 12.69 -7.35 3.01
N GLN A 351 13.65 -8.27 2.89
CA GLN A 351 13.60 -9.59 3.52
C GLN A 351 13.30 -9.53 5.03
N PRO A 352 13.94 -8.66 5.83
CA PRO A 352 13.65 -8.60 7.27
C PRO A 352 12.20 -8.24 7.54
N LEU A 353 11.61 -7.35 6.73
CA LEU A 353 10.22 -6.93 6.86
C LEU A 353 9.24 -8.03 6.45
N LEU A 354 9.44 -8.65 5.29
CA LEU A 354 8.56 -9.69 4.75
C LEU A 354 8.62 -10.98 5.58
N ALA A 355 9.79 -11.32 6.11
CA ALA A 355 10.01 -12.54 6.91
C ALA A 355 9.85 -12.30 8.43
N ALA A 356 9.24 -11.19 8.84
CA ALA A 356 9.01 -10.91 10.26
C ALA A 356 8.11 -11.99 10.88
N THR A 357 8.71 -12.83 11.74
CA THR A 357 8.03 -13.95 12.40
C THR A 357 7.35 -13.51 13.70
N GLY A 358 6.38 -14.30 14.15
CA GLY A 358 5.66 -14.04 15.41
C GLY A 358 4.65 -12.88 15.33
N VAL A 359 4.52 -12.25 14.16
CA VAL A 359 3.56 -11.17 13.91
C VAL A 359 2.72 -11.49 12.67
N GLN A 360 1.43 -11.14 12.72
CA GLN A 360 0.57 -11.18 11.54
C GLN A 360 0.62 -9.82 10.85
N HIS A 361 1.17 -9.80 9.65
CA HIS A 361 1.29 -8.59 8.86
C HIS A 361 0.99 -8.82 7.38
N THR A 362 0.54 -7.74 6.73
CA THR A 362 0.36 -7.66 5.28
C THR A 362 1.20 -6.51 4.76
N PHE A 363 2.13 -6.79 3.87
CA PHE A 363 2.91 -5.80 3.14
C PHE A 363 2.25 -5.53 1.79
N THR A 364 2.03 -4.26 1.48
CA THR A 364 1.45 -3.84 0.21
C THR A 364 2.28 -2.74 -0.42
N MET A 365 2.56 -2.88 -1.71
CA MET A 365 3.19 -1.86 -2.53
C MET A 365 2.27 -1.50 -3.69
N HIS A 366 1.86 -0.23 -3.73
CA HIS A 366 1.15 0.34 -4.87
C HIS A 366 2.14 0.96 -5.84
N PHE A 367 2.07 0.54 -7.10
CA PHE A 367 2.79 1.13 -8.22
C PHE A 367 1.78 1.88 -9.10
N THR A 368 1.71 3.19 -8.94
CA THR A 368 0.80 4.05 -9.71
C THR A 368 1.55 4.64 -10.92
N PRO A 369 1.24 4.21 -12.16
CA PRO A 369 1.90 4.75 -13.34
C PRO A 369 1.59 6.24 -13.54
N VAL A 370 2.60 7.01 -13.93
CA VAL A 370 2.45 8.43 -14.27
C VAL A 370 2.50 8.57 -15.77
N ARG A 371 1.46 9.19 -16.36
CA ARG A 371 1.45 9.50 -17.79
C ARG A 371 2.66 10.33 -18.18
N ALA A 372 3.26 10.02 -19.33
CA ALA A 372 4.49 10.67 -19.80
C ALA A 372 4.40 12.20 -19.89
N ASP A 373 3.25 12.74 -20.31
CA ASP A 373 3.00 14.19 -20.40
C ASP A 373 2.98 14.85 -19.00
N VAL A 374 2.36 14.20 -18.03
CA VAL A 374 2.32 14.64 -16.64
C VAL A 374 3.70 14.51 -15.98
N ALA A 375 4.41 13.41 -16.24
CA ALA A 375 5.77 13.18 -15.75
C ALA A 375 6.72 14.27 -16.27
N ALA A 376 6.75 14.51 -17.59
CA ALA A 376 7.59 15.54 -18.20
C ALA A 376 7.29 16.94 -17.67
N ARG A 377 6.01 17.26 -17.41
CA ARG A 377 5.63 18.57 -16.83
C ARG A 377 6.05 18.67 -15.36
N THR A 378 5.92 17.59 -14.60
CA THR A 378 6.28 17.54 -13.17
C THR A 378 7.79 17.66 -12.99
N ILE A 379 8.58 16.90 -13.77
CA ILE A 379 10.05 16.96 -13.78
C ILE A 379 10.54 18.37 -14.18
N ARG A 380 9.97 18.96 -15.26
CA ARG A 380 10.32 20.34 -15.65
C ARG A 380 10.04 21.35 -14.55
N ARG A 381 8.84 21.31 -13.93
CA ARG A 381 8.52 22.16 -12.78
C ARG A 381 9.47 21.91 -11.61
N ALA A 382 9.86 20.65 -11.38
CA ALA A 382 10.79 20.31 -10.33
C ALA A 382 12.17 20.91 -10.57
N LYS A 383 12.73 20.75 -11.77
CA LYS A 383 14.01 21.31 -12.21
C LYS A 383 14.04 22.84 -12.13
N THR A 384 13.02 23.52 -12.65
CA THR A 384 12.91 24.98 -12.56
C THR A 384 12.85 25.46 -11.10
N GLY A 385 12.13 24.73 -10.23
CA GLY A 385 12.11 25.01 -8.79
C GLY A 385 13.49 24.95 -8.16
N HIS A 386 14.24 23.87 -8.36
CA HIS A 386 15.60 23.73 -7.81
C HIS A 386 16.54 24.84 -8.30
N LEU A 387 16.47 25.21 -9.58
CA LEU A 387 17.28 26.30 -10.15
C LEU A 387 16.91 27.66 -9.53
N SER A 388 15.61 27.94 -9.34
CA SER A 388 15.14 29.17 -8.70
C SER A 388 15.57 29.25 -7.23
N ASP A 389 15.40 28.16 -6.48
CA ASP A 389 15.76 28.09 -5.06
C ASP A 389 17.28 28.20 -4.87
N ALA A 390 18.08 27.59 -5.75
CA ALA A 390 19.53 27.73 -5.75
C ALA A 390 19.94 29.18 -6.05
N ALA A 391 19.33 29.83 -7.04
CA ALA A 391 19.60 31.23 -7.36
C ALA A 391 19.24 32.19 -6.20
N GLN A 392 18.11 31.95 -5.52
CA GLN A 392 17.72 32.74 -4.35
C GLN A 392 18.68 32.53 -3.18
N ARG A 393 19.09 31.29 -2.90
CA ARG A 393 20.06 30.98 -1.83
C ARG A 393 21.43 31.60 -2.10
N ALA A 394 21.90 31.54 -3.35
CA ALA A 394 23.13 32.20 -3.76
C ALA A 394 23.09 33.72 -3.52
N ARG A 395 21.96 34.38 -3.82
CA ARG A 395 21.76 35.80 -3.51
C ARG A 395 21.79 36.10 -2.00
N LEU A 396 21.32 35.17 -1.18
CA LEU A 396 21.31 35.27 0.28
C LEU A 396 22.64 34.82 0.92
N GLY A 397 23.65 34.43 0.13
CA GLY A 397 24.94 33.95 0.64
C GLY A 397 24.87 32.62 1.38
N GLN A 398 23.79 31.83 1.18
CA GLN A 398 23.61 30.54 1.84
C GLN A 398 24.34 29.43 1.07
N THR A 399 25.10 28.60 1.79
CA THR A 399 25.77 27.42 1.23
C THR A 399 24.75 26.35 0.83
N GLU A 400 25.01 25.65 -0.26
CA GLU A 400 24.14 24.58 -0.75
C GLU A 400 24.29 23.32 0.11
N ASP A 401 23.17 22.83 0.67
CA ASP A 401 23.12 21.58 1.42
C ASP A 401 23.26 20.37 0.47
N ALA A 402 24.04 19.37 0.86
CA ALA A 402 24.20 18.12 0.13
C ALA A 402 22.86 17.42 -0.13
N ALA A 403 21.86 17.61 0.74
CA ALA A 403 20.51 17.11 0.51
C ALA A 403 19.87 17.70 -0.75
N HIS A 404 20.04 19.00 -0.99
CA HIS A 404 19.48 19.68 -2.17
C HIS A 404 20.19 19.29 -3.45
N THR A 405 21.52 19.11 -3.40
CA THR A 405 22.29 18.62 -4.54
C THR A 405 21.85 17.21 -4.92
N ALA A 406 21.65 16.32 -3.94
CA ALA A 406 21.16 14.97 -4.21
C ALA A 406 19.75 14.96 -4.83
N GLU A 407 18.81 15.74 -4.30
CA GLU A 407 17.46 15.87 -4.87
C GLU A 407 17.49 16.39 -6.32
N TYR A 408 18.38 17.34 -6.62
CA TYR A 408 18.53 17.86 -7.98
C TYR A 408 19.09 16.79 -8.93
N THR A 409 20.08 16.01 -8.49
CA THR A 409 20.61 14.86 -9.26
C THR A 409 19.53 13.82 -9.53
N ASP A 410 18.67 13.50 -8.55
CA ASP A 410 17.54 12.58 -8.75
C ASP A 410 16.58 13.09 -9.85
N VAL A 411 16.30 14.40 -9.89
CA VAL A 411 15.45 15.01 -10.93
C VAL A 411 16.10 14.92 -12.31
N LEU A 412 17.41 15.14 -12.40
CA LEU A 412 18.15 15.00 -13.65
C LEU A 412 18.18 13.55 -14.14
N GLN A 413 18.33 12.58 -13.22
CA GLN A 413 18.26 11.16 -13.56
C GLN A 413 16.88 10.79 -14.09
N GLN A 414 15.80 11.23 -13.43
CA GLN A 414 14.43 11.02 -13.90
C GLN A 414 14.17 11.65 -15.28
N GLU A 415 14.76 12.82 -15.57
CA GLU A 415 14.69 13.45 -16.89
C GLU A 415 15.39 12.61 -17.96
N ALA A 416 16.58 12.06 -17.64
CA ALA A 416 17.34 11.18 -18.53
C ALA A 416 16.58 9.87 -18.79
N ASP A 417 16.04 9.24 -17.74
CA ASP A 417 15.28 7.99 -17.85
C ASP A 417 14.02 8.17 -18.70
N LEU A 418 13.29 9.28 -18.50
CA LEU A 418 12.11 9.61 -19.30
C LEU A 418 12.47 9.85 -20.77
N THR A 419 13.62 10.49 -21.02
CA THR A 419 14.13 10.73 -22.40
C THR A 419 14.55 9.42 -23.07
N ALA A 420 15.08 8.47 -22.30
CA ALA A 420 15.38 7.10 -22.76
C ALA A 420 14.14 6.24 -23.01
N GLY A 421 12.93 6.77 -22.76
CA GLY A 421 11.65 6.08 -22.98
C GLY A 421 11.18 5.23 -21.80
N HIS A 422 11.80 5.36 -20.62
CA HIS A 422 11.31 4.70 -19.42
C HIS A 422 10.03 5.38 -18.88
N GLY A 423 9.11 4.56 -18.37
CA GLY A 423 7.91 5.03 -17.70
C GLY A 423 8.22 5.44 -16.26
N LEU A 424 7.57 6.50 -15.78
CA LEU A 424 7.64 6.92 -14.38
C LEU A 424 6.48 6.27 -13.60
N LEU A 425 6.78 5.73 -12.42
CA LEU A 425 5.79 5.18 -11.50
C LEU A 425 6.00 5.75 -10.10
N ARG A 426 4.91 5.86 -9.32
CA ARG A 426 4.96 6.21 -7.90
C ARG A 426 4.80 4.94 -7.08
N ALA A 427 5.77 4.66 -6.23
CA ALA A 427 5.73 3.53 -5.31
C ALA A 427 5.29 3.99 -3.92
N THR A 428 4.20 3.41 -3.40
CA THR A 428 3.73 3.65 -2.02
C THR A 428 3.71 2.33 -1.26
N GLY A 429 4.49 2.23 -0.18
CA GLY A 429 4.54 1.06 0.69
C GLY A 429 3.65 1.23 1.92
N LEU A 430 2.81 0.24 2.19
CA LEU A 430 1.94 0.18 3.36
C LEU A 430 2.13 -1.17 4.06
N ILE A 431 2.06 -1.17 5.39
CA ILE A 431 2.14 -2.39 6.20
C ILE A 431 0.95 -2.40 7.15
N THR A 432 0.11 -3.42 7.05
CA THR A 432 -0.95 -3.66 8.05
C THR A 432 -0.44 -4.67 9.05
N VAL A 433 -0.51 -4.36 10.34
CA VAL A 433 -0.20 -5.26 11.44
C VAL A 433 -1.49 -5.62 12.15
N SER A 434 -1.68 -6.89 12.48
CA SER A 434 -2.89 -7.43 13.11
C SER A 434 -2.53 -8.20 14.37
N ALA A 435 -3.32 -8.04 15.43
CA ALA A 435 -3.19 -8.79 16.68
C ALA A 435 -4.55 -9.03 17.34
N ALA A 436 -4.62 -9.96 18.30
CA ALA A 436 -5.86 -10.31 19.00
C ALA A 436 -6.32 -9.21 19.98
N ASP A 437 -5.37 -8.49 20.58
CA ASP A 437 -5.65 -7.41 21.52
C ASP A 437 -4.73 -6.18 21.32
N PRO A 438 -5.04 -5.03 21.94
CA PRO A 438 -4.26 -3.81 21.77
C PRO A 438 -2.82 -3.87 22.28
N ALA A 439 -2.53 -4.65 23.33
CA ALA A 439 -1.18 -4.73 23.89
C ALA A 439 -0.28 -5.54 22.95
N ASP A 440 -0.78 -6.67 22.46
CA ASP A 440 -0.12 -7.48 21.45
C ASP A 440 0.07 -6.70 20.14
N LEU A 441 -0.88 -5.84 19.78
CA LEU A 441 -0.76 -4.98 18.59
C LEU A 441 0.43 -4.02 18.70
N GLU A 442 0.62 -3.36 19.84
CA GLU A 442 1.75 -2.44 20.01
C GLU A 442 3.08 -3.19 20.00
N HIS A 443 3.15 -4.39 20.57
CA HIS A 443 4.32 -5.26 20.47
C HIS A 443 4.61 -5.66 19.02
N ALA A 444 3.60 -6.13 18.29
CA ALA A 444 3.72 -6.53 16.89
C ALA A 444 4.14 -5.35 15.99
N VAL A 445 3.64 -4.14 16.26
CA VAL A 445 4.08 -2.94 15.53
C VAL A 445 5.55 -2.64 15.82
N ALA A 446 6.01 -2.73 17.06
CA ALA A 446 7.43 -2.50 17.38
C ALA A 446 8.35 -3.50 16.66
N VAL A 447 7.95 -4.78 16.55
CA VAL A 447 8.68 -5.80 15.78
C VAL A 447 8.76 -5.42 14.29
N VAL A 448 7.64 -5.00 13.72
CA VAL A 448 7.57 -4.57 12.30
C VAL A 448 8.37 -3.30 12.04
N GLU A 449 8.34 -2.32 12.95
CA GLU A 449 9.16 -1.10 12.84
C GLU A 449 10.65 -1.44 12.90
N GLN A 450 11.06 -2.36 13.78
CA GLN A 450 12.44 -2.82 13.84
C GLN A 450 12.87 -3.56 12.56
N ALA A 451 11.99 -4.38 12.00
CA ALA A 451 12.21 -5.04 10.72
C ALA A 451 12.31 -4.04 9.55
N ALA A 452 11.53 -2.96 9.58
CA ALA A 452 11.62 -1.87 8.61
C ALA A 452 12.95 -1.11 8.73
N ILE A 453 13.44 -0.84 9.95
CA ILE A 453 14.74 -0.23 10.20
C ILE A 453 15.87 -1.11 9.65
N GLN A 454 15.83 -2.42 9.87
CA GLN A 454 16.78 -3.37 9.29
C GLN A 454 16.74 -3.37 7.76
N SER A 455 15.58 -3.12 7.19
CA SER A 455 15.38 -2.92 5.74
C SER A 455 15.75 -1.51 5.26
N SER A 456 16.35 -0.66 6.10
CA SER A 456 16.67 0.75 5.81
C SER A 456 15.46 1.61 5.39
N CYS A 457 14.27 1.27 5.89
CA CYS A 457 13.02 2.00 5.65
C CYS A 457 12.58 2.78 6.91
N GLU A 458 11.98 3.97 6.73
CA GLU A 458 11.31 4.71 7.82
C GLU A 458 9.80 4.50 7.72
N THR A 459 9.21 3.87 8.73
CA THR A 459 7.77 3.66 8.84
C THR A 459 7.10 4.69 9.75
N ARG A 460 5.86 5.06 9.41
CA ARG A 460 5.02 5.93 10.23
C ARG A 460 3.58 5.43 10.28
N ARG A 461 3.01 5.32 11.47
CA ARG A 461 1.60 4.95 11.66
C ARG A 461 0.65 6.00 11.05
N LEU A 462 -0.39 5.55 10.35
CA LEU A 462 -1.40 6.41 9.71
C LEU A 462 -2.54 6.79 10.67
N TRP A 463 -2.23 7.68 11.61
CA TRP A 463 -3.16 8.14 12.63
C TRP A 463 -4.42 8.82 12.05
N GLY A 464 -5.59 8.47 12.60
CA GLY A 464 -6.90 9.03 12.24
C GLY A 464 -7.42 8.64 10.85
N GLN A 465 -6.77 7.69 10.18
CA GLN A 465 -7.09 7.24 8.82
C GLN A 465 -7.00 5.71 8.67
N GLN A 466 -7.05 4.97 9.78
CA GLN A 466 -6.83 3.54 9.85
C GLN A 466 -7.82 2.73 9.01
N ALA A 467 -9.12 3.10 8.99
CA ALA A 467 -10.12 2.35 8.21
C ALA A 467 -9.88 2.44 6.70
N GLN A 468 -9.58 3.65 6.20
CA GLN A 468 -9.26 3.85 4.79
C GLN A 468 -7.93 3.20 4.43
N ALA A 469 -6.90 3.41 5.27
CA ALA A 469 -5.59 2.82 5.07
C ALA A 469 -5.63 1.29 5.05
N PHE A 470 -6.47 0.67 5.89
CA PHE A 470 -6.64 -0.78 5.94
C PHE A 470 -7.23 -1.34 4.66
N VAL A 471 -8.24 -0.68 4.08
CA VAL A 471 -8.81 -1.06 2.77
C VAL A 471 -7.74 -1.03 1.68
N CYS A 472 -6.84 -0.05 1.71
CA CYS A 472 -5.76 0.09 0.74
C CYS A 472 -4.62 -0.93 0.97
N ALA A 473 -4.28 -1.19 2.23
CA ALA A 473 -3.09 -1.96 2.61
C ALA A 473 -3.35 -3.46 2.81
N ALA A 474 -4.54 -3.86 3.26
CA ALA A 474 -4.85 -5.24 3.63
C ALA A 474 -5.73 -5.97 2.60
N LEU A 475 -6.45 -5.23 1.74
CA LEU A 475 -7.35 -5.81 0.75
C LEU A 475 -6.74 -5.71 -0.66
N PRO A 476 -6.82 -6.77 -1.49
CA PRO A 476 -6.29 -6.76 -2.85
C PRO A 476 -7.28 -6.07 -3.81
N LEU A 477 -7.55 -4.78 -3.60
CA LEU A 477 -8.59 -4.04 -4.34
C LEU A 477 -8.02 -2.97 -5.29
N GLY A 478 -6.71 -2.80 -5.34
CA GLY A 478 -6.03 -1.83 -6.22
C GLY A 478 -6.39 -0.38 -5.91
N ARG A 479 -6.62 -0.08 -4.62
CA ARG A 479 -7.03 1.26 -4.17
C ARG A 479 -5.84 2.01 -3.59
N ALA A 480 -5.03 2.66 -4.42
CA ALA A 480 -4.06 3.64 -3.92
C ALA A 480 -4.79 4.86 -3.30
N THR A 481 -4.29 5.39 -2.17
CA THR A 481 -4.88 6.56 -1.46
C THR A 481 -4.55 7.89 -2.09
#